data_AF-A0A412K737-F1
#
_entry.id   AF-A0A412K737-F1
#
_cell.length_a   1.000
_cell.length_b   1.000
_cell.length_c   1.000
_cell.angle_alpha   90.00
_cell.angle_beta   90.00
_cell.angle_gamma   90.00
#
_symmetry.space_group_name_H-M   'P 1'
#
loop_
_entity.id
_entity.type
_entity.pdbx_description
1 polymer ?
#
loop_
_entity_poly.entity_id
_entity_poly.type
_entity_poly.pdbx_seq_one_letter_code
_entity_poly.pdbx_strand_id
1 'polypeptide(L)'
;IDESTFHFSDKVLDRANVIKLNVIPYTEWKATEVTTKGATIKEWSYEEYQKLIRKDSMLTEREREFIWRVHKTLNSCAKNLGVGPRILKQIGKYLVNLPFTEEAENITREEGFDLQFVQRIMTKIRGQKEQLAAIFDADSEESLSRLFDEYADVSKFENSRRNLEIKRQEIENYGYTL
;
A
#
# COMPACT_ATOMS: atom_id res chain seq x y z
N ILE A 1 -11.17 7.87 -26.62
CA ILE A 1 -10.79 7.92 -25.19
C ILE A 1 -11.93 7.25 -24.46
N ASP A 2 -11.67 6.07 -23.89
CA ASP A 2 -12.66 5.28 -23.16
C ASP A 2 -12.88 5.91 -21.77
N GLU A 3 -14.13 6.30 -21.48
CA GLU A 3 -14.52 6.94 -20.21
C GLU A 3 -14.33 6.02 -18.99
N SER A 4 -14.08 4.71 -19.19
CA SER A 4 -13.82 3.75 -18.12
C SER A 4 -12.40 3.82 -17.51
N THR A 5 -11.49 4.62 -18.10
CA THR A 5 -10.10 4.76 -17.63
C THR A 5 -9.88 6.08 -16.89
N PHE A 6 -10.75 6.45 -15.95
CA PHE A 6 -10.54 7.66 -15.14
C PHE A 6 -9.67 7.35 -13.92
N HIS A 7 -8.49 7.94 -13.85
CA HIS A 7 -7.62 7.81 -12.67
C HIS A 7 -8.24 8.51 -11.47
N PHE A 8 -8.19 7.86 -10.31
CA PHE A 8 -8.61 8.48 -9.05
C PHE A 8 -7.76 9.73 -8.77
N SER A 9 -8.43 10.82 -8.39
CA SER A 9 -7.73 12.02 -7.94
C SER A 9 -6.91 11.76 -6.67
N ASP A 10 -5.86 12.54 -6.42
CA ASP A 10 -5.06 12.42 -5.20
C ASP A 10 -5.89 12.58 -3.93
N LYS A 11 -6.92 13.42 -3.96
CA LYS A 11 -7.86 13.59 -2.84
C LYS A 11 -8.66 12.32 -2.54
N VAL A 12 -8.96 11.51 -3.56
CA VAL A 12 -9.63 10.21 -3.39
C VAL A 12 -8.63 9.19 -2.86
N LEU A 13 -7.42 9.16 -3.41
CA LEU A 13 -6.37 8.23 -2.98
C LEU A 13 -5.89 8.47 -1.53
N ASP A 14 -5.91 9.71 -1.07
CA ASP A 14 -5.67 10.05 0.34
C ASP A 14 -6.72 9.46 1.31
N ARG A 15 -7.83 8.91 0.79
CA ARG A 15 -8.95 8.36 1.58
C ARG A 15 -9.25 6.90 1.29
N ALA A 16 -8.69 6.33 0.23
CA ALA A 16 -8.99 4.99 -0.24
C ALA A 16 -7.80 4.03 -0.08
N ASN A 17 -8.10 2.73 0.00
CA ASN A 17 -7.14 1.66 -0.26
C ASN A 17 -7.39 1.17 -1.68
N VAL A 18 -6.37 1.19 -2.54
CA VAL A 18 -6.47 0.58 -3.86
C VAL A 18 -5.91 -0.83 -3.78
N ILE A 19 -6.80 -1.82 -3.92
CA ILE A 19 -6.43 -3.24 -3.86
C ILE A 19 -6.46 -3.81 -5.28
N LYS A 20 -5.34 -4.37 -5.71
CA LYS A 20 -5.24 -5.16 -6.95
C LYS A 20 -5.26 -6.63 -6.56
N LEU A 21 -6.22 -7.38 -7.11
CA LEU A 21 -6.33 -8.82 -6.86
C LEU A 21 -5.36 -9.58 -7.77
N ASN A 22 -4.71 -10.59 -7.23
CA ASN A 22 -3.88 -11.49 -8.01
C ASN A 22 -4.76 -12.52 -8.73
N VAL A 23 -4.39 -12.84 -9.97
CA VAL A 23 -5.02 -13.95 -10.70
C VAL A 23 -4.46 -15.26 -10.16
N ILE A 24 -5.36 -16.14 -9.73
CA ILE A 24 -4.99 -17.49 -9.28
C ILE A 24 -4.70 -18.34 -10.52
N PRO A 25 -3.67 -19.20 -10.52
CA PRO A 25 -3.43 -20.13 -11.63
C PRO A 25 -4.71 -20.89 -11.99
N TYR A 26 -5.03 -20.97 -13.28
CA TYR A 26 -6.26 -21.65 -13.73
C TYR A 26 -6.29 -23.14 -13.39
N THR A 27 -5.12 -23.74 -13.14
CA THR A 27 -4.99 -25.11 -12.61
C THR A 27 -5.58 -25.28 -11.22
N GLU A 28 -5.68 -24.21 -10.44
CA GLU A 28 -6.24 -24.18 -9.09
C GLU A 28 -7.68 -23.65 -9.07
N TRP A 29 -8.20 -23.21 -10.22
CA TRP A 29 -9.58 -22.75 -10.32
C TRP A 29 -10.51 -23.91 -10.04
N LYS A 30 -11.24 -23.85 -8.92
CA LYS A 30 -12.36 -24.74 -8.61
C LYS A 30 -13.67 -24.00 -8.83
N ALA A 31 -14.55 -24.54 -9.67
CA ALA A 31 -15.93 -24.08 -9.78
C ALA A 31 -16.63 -24.35 -8.43
N THR A 32 -16.59 -23.35 -7.55
CA THR A 32 -17.17 -23.45 -6.22
C THR A 32 -18.45 -22.64 -6.24
N GLU A 33 -19.58 -23.27 -5.90
CA GLU A 33 -20.80 -22.52 -5.60
C GLU A 33 -20.53 -21.71 -4.32
N VAL A 34 -20.61 -20.38 -4.39
CA VAL A 34 -20.52 -19.51 -3.22
C VAL A 34 -21.79 -19.72 -2.40
N THR A 35 -21.79 -20.72 -1.52
CA THR A 35 -22.92 -20.99 -0.62
C THR A 35 -22.82 -20.06 0.59
N THR A 36 -23.69 -19.06 0.65
CA THR A 36 -23.91 -18.25 1.88
C THR A 36 -24.68 -19.00 2.96
N LYS A 37 -25.09 -20.25 2.70
CA LYS A 37 -25.87 -21.09 3.62
C LYS A 37 -24.97 -21.62 4.73
N GLY A 38 -25.03 -20.97 5.89
CA GLY A 38 -24.50 -21.52 7.14
C GLY A 38 -23.71 -20.55 8.02
N ALA A 39 -23.40 -19.33 7.57
CA ALA A 39 -22.78 -18.34 8.43
C ALA A 39 -23.84 -17.79 9.39
N THR A 40 -23.83 -18.25 10.65
CA THR A 40 -24.55 -17.59 11.73
C THR A 40 -23.98 -16.18 11.85
N ILE A 41 -24.69 -15.18 11.33
CA ILE A 41 -24.29 -13.79 11.46
C ILE A 41 -24.49 -13.43 12.93
N LYS A 42 -23.42 -13.48 13.72
CA LYS A 42 -23.41 -12.88 15.05
C LYS A 42 -23.69 -11.39 14.85
N GLU A 43 -24.81 -10.90 15.36
CA GLU A 43 -25.06 -9.46 15.42
C GLU A 43 -24.16 -8.84 16.50
N TRP A 44 -23.53 -7.72 16.18
CA TRP A 44 -22.67 -6.99 17.12
C TRP A 44 -23.33 -5.66 17.42
N SER A 45 -23.49 -5.34 18.70
CA SER A 45 -23.83 -3.97 19.10
C SER A 45 -22.67 -3.01 18.81
N TYR A 46 -22.97 -1.72 18.71
CA TYR A 46 -21.95 -0.68 18.54
C TYR A 46 -20.91 -0.72 19.65
N GLU A 47 -21.33 -0.97 20.89
CA GLU A 47 -20.44 -1.04 22.04
C GLU A 47 -19.50 -2.25 21.98
N GLU A 48 -19.99 -3.41 21.57
CA GLU A 48 -19.16 -4.60 21.37
C GLU A 48 -18.14 -4.39 20.25
N TYR A 49 -18.55 -3.76 19.16
CA TYR A 49 -17.63 -3.41 18.08
C TYR A 49 -16.56 -2.40 18.54
N GLN A 50 -16.93 -1.37 19.29
CA GLN A 50 -15.97 -0.40 19.83
C GLN A 50 -14.92 -1.03 20.74
N LYS A 51 -15.23 -2.13 21.43
CA LYS A 51 -14.28 -2.87 22.27
C LYS A 51 -13.22 -3.60 21.44
N LEU A 52 -13.50 -3.92 20.18
CA LEU A 52 -12.51 -4.54 19.27
C LEU A 52 -11.49 -3.53 18.73
N ILE A 53 -11.87 -2.25 18.63
CA ILE A 53 -11.03 -1.23 18.01
C ILE A 53 -9.95 -0.80 19.00
N ARG A 54 -8.69 -1.08 18.65
CA ARG A 54 -7.55 -0.49 19.32
C ARG A 54 -7.41 0.97 18.86
N LYS A 55 -7.41 1.88 19.83
CA LYS A 55 -7.45 3.34 19.60
C LYS A 55 -6.09 3.98 19.45
N ASP A 56 -5.03 3.29 19.88
CA ASP A 56 -3.68 3.72 19.54
C ASP A 56 -3.50 3.62 18.01
N SER A 57 -2.96 4.66 17.42
CA SER A 57 -2.78 4.75 15.96
C SER A 57 -1.39 5.25 15.60
N MET A 58 -0.46 5.18 16.55
CA MET A 58 0.90 5.62 16.31
C MET A 58 1.68 4.57 15.52
N LEU A 59 2.23 5.02 14.41
CA LEU A 59 3.35 4.37 13.74
C LEU A 59 4.58 4.42 14.66
N THR A 60 5.51 3.48 14.51
CA THR A 60 6.80 3.55 15.18
C THR A 60 7.62 4.74 14.67
N GLU A 61 8.67 5.12 15.40
CA GLU A 61 9.56 6.19 14.93
C GLU A 61 10.21 5.86 13.59
N ARG A 62 10.67 4.62 13.43
CA ARG A 62 11.28 4.12 12.21
C ARG A 62 10.31 4.11 11.02
N GLU A 63 9.06 3.68 11.24
CA GLU A 63 8.00 3.74 10.21
C GLU A 63 7.72 5.17 9.74
N ARG A 64 7.69 6.14 10.66
CA ARG A 64 7.49 7.56 10.32
C ARG A 64 8.68 8.13 9.57
N GLU A 65 9.89 7.79 10.00
CA GLU A 65 11.13 8.21 9.37
C GLU A 65 11.19 7.72 7.91
N PHE A 66 10.90 6.43 7.67
CA PHE A 66 10.80 5.86 6.33
C PHE A 66 9.78 6.61 5.47
N ILE A 67 8.54 6.79 5.96
CA ILE A 67 7.49 7.49 5.21
C ILE A 67 7.90 8.94 4.92
N TRP A 68 8.60 9.60 5.83
CA TRP A 68 9.10 10.95 5.63
C TRP A 68 10.15 11.01 4.52
N ARG A 69 11.11 10.07 4.49
CA ARG A 69 12.08 9.99 3.38
C ARG A 69 11.40 9.74 2.05
N VAL A 70 10.45 8.80 2.00
CA VAL A 70 9.63 8.57 0.82
C VAL A 70 8.87 9.85 0.41
N HIS A 71 8.29 10.57 1.35
CA HIS A 71 7.62 11.84 1.05
C HIS A 71 8.57 12.85 0.40
N LYS A 72 9.81 13.00 0.89
CA LYS A 72 10.80 13.89 0.28
C LYS A 72 11.11 13.48 -1.16
N THR A 73 11.36 12.19 -1.42
CA THR A 73 11.61 11.65 -2.77
C THR A 73 10.44 11.90 -3.70
N LEU A 74 9.22 11.68 -3.22
CA LEU A 74 8.00 11.95 -3.99
C LEU A 74 7.81 13.45 -4.27
N ASN A 75 8.12 14.31 -3.30
CA ASN A 75 7.90 15.75 -3.44
C ASN A 75 8.96 16.44 -4.31
N SER A 76 10.19 15.89 -4.37
CA SER A 76 11.21 16.36 -5.30
C SER A 76 10.84 16.10 -6.76
N CYS A 77 10.01 15.10 -7.02
CA CYS A 77 9.48 14.79 -8.36
C CYS A 77 8.38 15.77 -8.78
N ALA A 78 7.39 16.02 -7.89
CA ALA A 78 6.33 16.98 -8.14
C ALA A 78 5.74 17.51 -6.83
N LYS A 79 5.45 18.83 -6.77
CA LYS A 79 4.98 19.50 -5.55
C LYS A 79 3.65 18.95 -5.01
N ASN A 80 2.79 18.41 -5.88
CA ASN A 80 1.52 17.78 -5.52
C ASN A 80 1.66 16.29 -5.17
N LEU A 81 2.83 15.70 -5.39
CA LEU A 81 3.12 14.31 -5.07
C LEU A 81 3.77 14.23 -3.67
N GLY A 82 3.24 13.35 -2.83
CA GLY A 82 3.69 13.21 -1.45
C GLY A 82 2.71 12.50 -0.54
N VAL A 83 3.15 12.30 0.71
CA VAL A 83 2.41 11.58 1.75
C VAL A 83 2.02 12.55 2.84
N GLY A 84 0.73 12.85 2.94
CA GLY A 84 0.21 13.74 3.97
C GLY A 84 -0.09 13.01 5.30
N PRO A 85 -0.27 13.75 6.42
CA PRO A 85 -0.54 13.19 7.75
C PRO A 85 -1.76 12.26 7.81
N ARG A 86 -2.74 12.45 6.92
CA ARG A 86 -3.93 11.60 6.82
C ARG A 86 -3.56 10.15 6.49
N ILE A 87 -2.64 9.94 5.53
CA ILE A 87 -2.19 8.61 5.15
C ILE A 87 -1.48 7.96 6.35
N LEU A 88 -0.58 8.69 7.03
CA LEU A 88 0.12 8.17 8.21
C LEU A 88 -0.87 7.69 9.28
N LYS A 89 -1.90 8.48 9.60
CA LYS A 89 -2.94 8.11 10.57
C LYS A 89 -3.71 6.85 10.14
N GLN A 90 -3.99 6.71 8.85
CA GLN A 90 -4.71 5.54 8.33
C GLN A 90 -3.85 4.28 8.35
N ILE A 91 -2.58 4.37 7.97
CA ILE A 91 -1.62 3.27 8.07
C ILE A 91 -1.47 2.85 9.53
N GLY A 92 -1.23 3.80 10.45
CA GLY A 92 -1.11 3.51 11.88
C GLY A 92 -2.36 2.84 12.46
N LYS A 93 -3.55 3.34 12.11
CA LYS A 93 -4.82 2.72 12.51
C LYS A 93 -4.95 1.29 11.99
N TYR A 94 -4.55 1.02 10.74
CA TYR A 94 -4.58 -0.32 10.16
C TYR A 94 -3.64 -1.26 10.92
N LEU A 95 -2.37 -0.88 11.12
CA LEU A 95 -1.37 -1.74 11.75
C LEU A 95 -1.71 -2.12 13.18
N VAL A 96 -2.23 -1.16 13.96
CA VAL A 96 -2.61 -1.46 15.35
C VAL A 96 -3.80 -2.41 15.41
N ASN A 97 -4.70 -2.36 14.42
CA ASN A 97 -5.89 -3.22 14.34
C ASN A 97 -5.70 -4.47 13.47
N LEU A 98 -4.46 -4.86 13.15
CA LEU A 98 -4.20 -6.17 12.56
C LEU A 98 -4.76 -7.26 13.48
N PRO A 99 -5.45 -8.26 12.91
CA PRO A 99 -6.00 -9.34 13.71
C PRO A 99 -4.86 -10.09 14.40
N PHE A 100 -5.10 -10.47 15.64
CA PHE A 100 -4.23 -11.38 16.38
C PHE A 100 -5.03 -12.66 16.56
N THR A 101 -4.85 -13.64 15.68
CA THR A 101 -5.37 -14.99 15.88
C THR A 101 -4.21 -15.92 16.26
N GLU A 102 -4.47 -17.10 16.78
CA GLU A 102 -3.41 -18.10 17.00
C GLU A 102 -3.07 -18.89 15.71
N GLU A 103 -3.70 -18.52 14.59
CA GLU A 103 -3.59 -19.22 13.31
C GLU A 103 -2.37 -18.75 12.49
N ALA A 104 -1.86 -19.62 11.63
CA ALA A 104 -0.68 -19.37 10.81
C ALA A 104 -0.86 -18.29 9.72
N GLU A 105 -2.08 -17.79 9.50
CA GLU A 105 -2.43 -16.85 8.43
C GLU A 105 -2.43 -15.38 8.87
N ASN A 106 -1.80 -15.05 10.01
CA ASN A 106 -1.73 -13.67 10.47
C ASN A 106 -0.80 -12.82 9.62
N ILE A 107 -1.31 -11.66 9.21
CA ILE A 107 -0.49 -10.60 8.64
C ILE A 107 0.36 -10.01 9.76
N THR A 108 1.67 -10.17 9.67
CA THR A 108 2.62 -9.52 10.58
C THR A 108 2.57 -8.00 10.40
N ARG A 109 3.11 -7.25 11.37
CA ARG A 109 3.17 -5.78 11.25
C ARG A 109 4.00 -5.35 10.04
N GLU A 110 5.12 -6.02 9.77
CA GLU A 110 6.00 -5.77 8.63
C GLU A 110 5.29 -5.98 7.28
N GLU A 111 4.55 -7.08 7.15
CA GLU A 111 3.74 -7.38 5.96
C GLU A 111 2.57 -6.40 5.83
N GLY A 112 1.88 -6.10 6.93
CA GLY A 112 0.80 -5.13 6.97
C GLY A 112 1.25 -3.73 6.57
N PHE A 113 2.48 -3.36 6.93
CA PHE A 113 3.10 -2.09 6.55
C PHE A 113 3.34 -2.03 5.04
N ASP A 114 3.95 -3.06 4.47
CA ASP A 114 4.19 -3.19 3.04
C ASP A 114 2.88 -3.17 2.23
N LEU A 115 1.87 -3.90 2.69
CA LEU A 115 0.53 -3.89 2.10
C LEU A 115 -0.07 -2.48 2.08
N GLN A 116 -0.04 -1.76 3.20
CA GLN A 116 -0.56 -0.39 3.24
C GLN A 116 0.27 0.58 2.40
N PHE A 117 1.58 0.39 2.34
CA PHE A 117 2.46 1.19 1.49
C PHE A 117 2.09 1.04 0.02
N VAL A 118 1.89 -0.19 -0.46
CA VAL A 118 1.44 -0.46 -1.83
C VAL A 118 0.05 0.12 -2.10
N GLN A 119 -0.90 -0.10 -1.19
CA GLN A 119 -2.31 0.29 -1.41
C GLN A 119 -2.56 1.81 -1.35
N ARG A 120 -1.72 2.56 -0.62
CA ARG A 120 -1.94 4.00 -0.36
C ARG A 120 -0.88 4.92 -0.93
N ILE A 121 0.39 4.51 -0.94
CA ILE A 121 1.51 5.37 -1.32
C ILE A 121 1.96 5.06 -2.74
N MET A 122 2.22 3.79 -3.07
CA MET A 122 2.66 3.39 -4.42
C MET A 122 1.62 3.75 -5.50
N THR A 123 0.33 3.77 -5.16
CA THR A 123 -0.77 4.15 -6.06
C THR A 123 -0.76 5.64 -6.42
N LYS A 124 0.03 6.45 -5.70
CA LYS A 124 0.26 7.86 -6.06
C LYS A 124 1.41 8.02 -7.04
N ILE A 125 2.29 7.02 -7.19
CA ILE A 125 3.43 7.04 -8.10
C ILE A 125 2.94 6.77 -9.51
N ARG A 126 2.55 7.82 -10.21
CA ARG A 126 2.09 7.76 -11.60
C ARG A 126 2.50 9.01 -12.34
N GLY A 127 2.72 8.89 -13.64
CA GLY A 127 3.21 9.99 -14.45
C GLY A 127 4.23 9.54 -15.51
N GLN A 128 4.82 10.53 -16.16
CA GLN A 128 5.82 10.35 -17.20
C GLN A 128 7.21 10.07 -16.60
N LYS A 129 8.06 9.41 -17.39
CA LYS A 129 9.44 9.06 -16.99
C LYS A 129 10.21 10.23 -16.39
N GLU A 130 10.13 11.39 -17.03
CA GLU A 130 10.89 12.58 -16.65
C GLU A 130 10.46 13.11 -15.27
N GLN A 131 9.19 12.94 -14.92
CA GLN A 131 8.66 13.37 -13.62
C GLN A 131 9.08 12.43 -12.50
N LEU A 132 9.29 11.15 -12.79
CA LEU A 132 9.53 10.12 -11.78
C LEU A 132 11.01 9.69 -11.69
N ALA A 133 11.92 10.40 -12.37
CA ALA A 133 13.33 10.01 -12.47
C ALA A 133 13.96 9.73 -11.10
N ALA A 134 13.76 10.61 -10.10
CA ALA A 134 14.36 10.46 -8.77
C ALA A 134 13.85 9.23 -7.98
N ILE A 135 12.68 8.69 -8.33
CA ILE A 135 12.11 7.50 -7.68
C ILE A 135 12.85 6.23 -8.13
N PHE A 136 13.23 6.17 -9.41
CA PHE A 136 13.82 5.00 -10.06
C PHE A 136 15.33 5.11 -10.27
N ASP A 137 15.95 6.23 -9.87
CA ASP A 137 17.38 6.46 -10.01
C ASP A 137 18.18 5.57 -9.06
N ALA A 138 18.74 4.47 -9.57
CA ALA A 138 19.48 3.49 -8.77
C ALA A 138 20.75 4.04 -8.11
N ASP A 139 21.28 5.16 -8.65
CA ASP A 139 22.48 5.83 -8.15
C ASP A 139 22.14 6.84 -7.04
N SER A 140 20.86 7.17 -6.85
CA SER A 140 20.38 8.07 -5.79
C SER A 140 20.13 7.31 -4.48
N GLU A 141 20.69 7.84 -3.38
CA GLU A 141 20.44 7.36 -2.01
C GLU A 141 18.97 7.54 -1.58
N GLU A 142 18.24 8.45 -2.23
CA GLU A 142 16.83 8.71 -1.91
C GLU A 142 15.88 7.93 -2.82
N SER A 143 16.38 7.07 -3.72
CA SER A 143 15.53 6.22 -4.54
C SER A 143 14.76 5.20 -3.71
N LEU A 144 13.57 4.81 -4.19
CA LEU A 144 12.73 3.88 -3.43
C LEU A 144 13.41 2.52 -3.20
N SER A 145 14.19 2.06 -4.18
CA SER A 145 14.92 0.80 -4.06
C SER A 145 15.91 0.81 -2.88
N ARG A 146 16.68 1.90 -2.73
CA ARG A 146 17.63 2.10 -1.63
C ARG A 146 16.93 2.29 -0.30
N LEU A 147 15.83 3.05 -0.27
CA LEU A 147 15.02 3.21 0.93
C LEU A 147 14.44 1.86 1.41
N PHE A 148 14.03 0.97 0.50
CA PHE A 148 13.59 -0.37 0.90
C PHE A 148 14.72 -1.22 1.49
N ASP A 149 15.96 -1.04 1.05
CA ASP A 149 17.11 -1.77 1.59
C ASP A 149 17.48 -1.24 2.99
N GLU A 150 17.50 0.08 3.17
CA GLU A 150 17.89 0.71 4.44
C GLU A 150 16.88 0.50 5.57
N TYR A 151 15.59 0.41 5.23
CA TYR A 151 14.51 0.21 6.20
C TYR A 151 14.00 -1.23 6.20
N ALA A 152 14.88 -2.20 5.88
CA ALA A 152 14.54 -3.63 5.91
C ALA A 152 14.07 -4.11 7.29
N ASP A 153 14.35 -3.35 8.35
CA ASP A 153 13.85 -3.55 9.72
C ASP A 153 12.37 -3.12 9.91
N VAL A 154 11.83 -2.27 9.03
CA VAL A 154 10.41 -1.88 9.01
C VAL A 154 9.58 -2.91 8.24
N SER A 155 10.11 -3.38 7.12
CA SER A 155 9.52 -4.44 6.29
C SER A 155 10.53 -4.95 5.28
N LYS A 156 10.33 -6.18 4.80
CA LYS A 156 11.07 -6.72 3.65
C LYS A 156 10.68 -6.06 2.31
N PHE A 157 9.54 -5.35 2.29
CA PHE A 157 9.03 -4.63 1.13
C PHE A 157 8.82 -5.52 -0.11
N GLU A 158 8.42 -6.77 0.05
CA GLU A 158 8.31 -7.72 -1.06
C GLU A 158 7.26 -7.26 -2.09
N ASN A 159 6.08 -6.82 -1.63
CA ASN A 159 5.03 -6.32 -2.50
C ASN A 159 5.41 -4.95 -3.10
N SER A 160 6.05 -4.08 -2.31
CA SER A 160 6.51 -2.78 -2.77
C SER A 160 7.58 -2.89 -3.85
N ARG A 161 8.56 -3.79 -3.69
CA ARG A 161 9.59 -4.07 -4.71
C ARG A 161 8.98 -4.62 -5.98
N ARG A 162 8.05 -5.58 -5.88
CA ARG A 162 7.34 -6.11 -7.04
C ARG A 162 6.55 -5.02 -7.77
N ASN A 163 5.87 -4.16 -7.03
CA ASN A 163 5.11 -3.05 -7.61
C ASN A 163 6.04 -2.03 -8.27
N LEU A 164 7.16 -1.68 -7.63
CA LEU A 164 8.16 -0.77 -8.18
C LEU A 164 8.73 -1.30 -9.50
N GLU A 165 9.02 -2.60 -9.56
CA GLU A 165 9.54 -3.25 -10.77
C GLU A 165 8.53 -3.22 -11.92
N ILE A 166 7.25 -3.49 -11.65
CA ILE A 166 6.18 -3.35 -12.65
C ILE A 166 6.14 -1.91 -13.18
N LYS A 167 6.17 -0.91 -12.29
CA LYS A 167 6.15 0.50 -12.67
C LYS A 167 7.38 0.91 -13.49
N ARG A 168 8.56 0.37 -13.15
CA ARG A 168 9.80 0.58 -13.89
C ARG A 168 9.66 0.04 -15.32
N GLN A 169 9.15 -1.18 -15.48
CA GLN A 169 8.90 -1.80 -16.78
C GLN A 169 7.88 -1.00 -17.61
N GLU A 170 6.81 -0.51 -17.00
CA GLU A 170 5.83 0.36 -17.68
C GLU A 170 6.48 1.65 -18.21
N ILE A 171 7.31 2.31 -17.39
CA ILE A 171 8.05 3.51 -17.80
C ILE A 171 9.02 3.21 -18.94
N GLU A 172 9.73 2.08 -18.90
CA GLU A 172 10.69 1.70 -19.95
C GLU A 172 9.99 1.38 -21.27
N ASN A 173 8.84 0.69 -21.21
CA ASN A 173 8.12 0.26 -22.39
C ASN A 173 7.24 1.36 -23.00
N TYR A 174 6.64 2.21 -22.16
CA TYR A 174 5.59 3.15 -22.58
C TYR A 174 5.91 4.62 -22.28
N GLY A 175 7.00 4.91 -21.55
CA GLY A 175 7.34 6.27 -21.11
C GLY A 175 6.49 6.80 -19.96
N TYR A 176 5.56 6.00 -19.41
CA TYR A 176 4.67 6.38 -18.31
C TYR A 176 4.22 5.17 -17.47
N THR A 177 3.76 5.41 -16.24
CA THR A 177 3.17 4.40 -15.34
C THR A 177 1.90 4.90 -14.63
N LEU A 178 1.04 3.95 -14.20
CA LEU A 178 -0.26 4.16 -13.56
C LEU A 178 -0.36 3.76 -12.09
#